data_AF-H3NJY6-F1
#
_entry.id   AF-H3NJY6-F1
#
_cell.length_a   1.000
_cell.length_b   1.000
_cell.length_c   1.000
_cell.angle_alpha   90.00
_cell.angle_beta   90.00
_cell.angle_gamma   90.00
#
_symmetry.space_group_name_H-M   'P 1'
#
loop_
_entity.id
_entity.type
_entity.pdbx_description
1 polymer ?
#
loop_
_entity_poly.entity_id
_entity_poly.type
_entity_poly.pdbx_seq_one_letter_code
_entity_poly.pdbx_strand_id
1 'polypeptide(L)'
;MNAAAYVAEIVRGGIQSIAKGQMEAGRSLGLSRKTTMKKIILPQAFKMMLPSFINQFVITLKDTSILSVIGLVELTQTGRIIIARTYQSGSMWLIVGFIYVVIIMILTKLSQRIEKELVY
;
A
#
# COMPACT_ATOMS: atom_id res chain seq x y z
N MET A 1 -3.72 -13.98 -4.26
CA MET A 1 -4.77 -14.19 -3.23
C MET A 1 -4.71 -13.19 -2.06
N ASN A 2 -3.57 -12.55 -1.75
CA ASN A 2 -3.49 -11.61 -0.62
C ASN A 2 -4.22 -10.27 -0.84
N ALA A 3 -4.02 -9.61 -1.98
CA ALA A 3 -4.59 -8.28 -2.23
C ALA A 3 -6.14 -8.25 -2.17
N ALA A 4 -6.81 -9.28 -2.70
CA ALA A 4 -8.27 -9.37 -2.65
C ALA A 4 -8.81 -9.56 -1.22
N ALA A 5 -8.11 -10.35 -0.39
CA ALA A 5 -8.47 -10.53 1.01
C ALA A 5 -8.26 -9.24 1.83
N TYR A 6 -7.16 -8.52 1.59
CA TYR A 6 -6.90 -7.21 2.21
C TYR A 6 -7.96 -6.18 1.83
N VAL A 7 -8.33 -6.10 0.55
CA VAL A 7 -9.40 -5.21 0.08
C VAL A 7 -10.74 -5.57 0.72
N ALA A 8 -11.07 -6.86 0.86
CA ALA A 8 -12.29 -7.30 1.52
C ALA A 8 -12.34 -6.89 3.01
N GLU A 9 -11.22 -7.01 3.73
CA GLU A 9 -11.11 -6.55 5.13
C GLU A 9 -11.19 -5.03 5.25
N ILE A 10 -10.59 -4.27 4.32
CA ILE A 10 -10.75 -2.81 4.27
C ILE A 10 -12.22 -2.45 4.09
N VAL A 11 -12.93 -3.13 3.18
CA VAL A 11 -14.35 -2.91 2.93
C VAL A 11 -15.20 -3.23 4.15
N ARG A 12 -14.96 -4.39 4.76
CA ARG A 12 -15.66 -4.85 5.96
C ARG A 12 -15.41 -3.92 7.15
N GLY A 13 -14.16 -3.55 7.40
CA GLY A 13 -13.75 -2.65 8.47
C GLY A 13 -14.31 -1.26 8.29
N GLY A 14 -14.31 -0.72 7.06
CA GLY A 14 -14.89 0.57 6.75
C GLY A 14 -16.40 0.64 7.02
N ILE A 15 -17.15 -0.39 6.62
CA ILE A 15 -18.59 -0.45 6.90
C ILE A 15 -18.86 -0.62 8.41
N GLN A 16 -18.07 -1.46 9.10
CA GLN A 16 -18.22 -1.67 10.55
C GLN A 16 -17.82 -0.47 11.41
N SER A 17 -16.95 0.40 10.88
CA SER A 17 -16.52 1.63 11.58
C SER A 17 -17.63 2.67 11.71
N ILE A 18 -18.69 2.57 10.92
CA ILE A 18 -19.85 3.46 10.99
C ILE A 18 -20.71 3.07 12.19
N ALA A 19 -21.01 4.06 13.05
CA ALA A 19 -21.85 3.87 14.22
C ALA A 19 -23.22 3.28 13.85
N LYS A 20 -23.64 2.23 14.57
CA LYS A 20 -24.94 1.56 14.38
C LYS A 20 -26.12 2.55 14.45
N GLY A 21 -25.98 3.63 15.23
CA GLY A 21 -26.96 4.71 15.32
C GLY A 21 -27.30 5.39 13.99
N GLN A 22 -26.41 5.39 12.99
CA GLN A 22 -26.73 5.89 11.64
C GLN A 22 -27.79 5.03 10.93
N MET A 23 -27.74 3.72 11.14
CA MET A 23 -28.76 2.79 10.63
C MET A 23 -30.09 3.02 11.34
N GLU A 24 -30.06 3.11 12.68
CA GLU A 24 -31.24 3.32 13.52
C GLU A 24 -31.90 4.68 13.22
N ALA A 25 -31.13 5.76 13.09
CA ALA A 25 -31.62 7.08 12.71
C ALA A 25 -32.29 7.07 11.32
N GLY A 26 -31.69 6.41 10.33
CA GLY A 26 -32.31 6.28 9.01
C GLY A 26 -33.64 5.52 9.07
N ARG A 27 -33.73 4.48 9.90
CA ARG A 27 -34.98 3.73 10.13
C ARG A 27 -36.03 4.58 10.84
N SER A 28 -35.65 5.37 11.83
CA SER A 28 -36.54 6.31 12.54
C SER A 28 -37.09 7.41 11.63
N LEU A 29 -36.33 7.79 10.60
CA LEU A 29 -36.78 8.72 9.55
C LEU A 29 -37.62 8.04 8.45
N GLY A 30 -38.01 6.77 8.62
CA GLY A 30 -38.82 6.02 7.66
C GLY A 30 -38.06 5.48 6.45
N LEU A 31 -36.72 5.60 6.41
CA LEU A 31 -35.93 5.08 5.29
C LEU A 31 -35.85 3.55 5.34
N SER A 32 -35.87 2.93 4.17
CA SER A 32 -35.60 1.49 4.05
C SER A 32 -34.14 1.19 4.36
N ARG A 33 -33.83 0.00 4.87
CA ARG A 33 -32.43 -0.44 5.12
C ARG A 33 -31.54 -0.28 3.90
N LYS A 34 -32.06 -0.55 2.69
CA LYS A 34 -31.33 -0.37 1.43
C LYS A 34 -31.05 1.11 1.15
N THR A 35 -32.03 1.98 1.39
CA THR A 35 -31.88 3.43 1.20
C THR A 35 -30.85 4.01 2.17
N THR A 36 -30.95 3.66 3.47
CA THR A 36 -29.98 4.07 4.50
C THR A 36 -28.58 3.58 4.18
N MET A 37 -28.44 2.31 3.78
CA MET A 37 -27.15 1.76 3.37
C MET A 37 -26.54 2.52 2.18
N LYS A 38 -27.31 2.75 1.12
CA LYS A 38 -26.81 3.36 -0.12
C LYS A 38 -26.53 4.86 0.02
N LYS A 39 -27.38 5.60 0.72
CA LYS A 39 -27.30 7.07 0.78
C LYS A 39 -26.56 7.62 1.98
N ILE A 40 -26.46 6.85 3.08
CA ILE A 40 -25.91 7.33 4.34
C ILE A 40 -24.63 6.57 4.69
N ILE A 41 -24.72 5.23 4.81
CA ILE A 41 -23.61 4.41 5.33
C ILE A 41 -22.49 4.26 4.30
N LEU A 42 -22.80 3.86 3.07
CA LEU A 42 -21.77 3.62 2.03
C LEU A 42 -20.93 4.87 1.73
N PRO A 43 -21.50 6.08 1.56
CA PRO A 43 -20.69 7.27 1.31
C PRO A 43 -19.76 7.63 2.50
N GLN A 44 -20.21 7.42 3.73
CA GLN A 44 -19.38 7.64 4.93
C GLN A 44 -18.28 6.60 5.05
N ALA A 45 -18.64 5.32 4.91
CA ALA A 45 -17.69 4.20 4.93
C ALA A 45 -16.64 4.39 3.83
N PHE A 46 -17.03 4.82 2.62
CA PHE A 46 -16.10 5.06 1.52
C PHE A 46 -15.03 6.09 1.86
N LYS A 47 -15.42 7.21 2.48
CA LYS A 47 -14.46 8.24 2.94
C LYS A 47 -13.48 7.68 3.98
N MET A 48 -13.94 6.81 4.88
CA MET A 48 -13.07 6.18 5.89
C MET A 48 -12.15 5.09 5.30
N MET A 49 -12.58 4.41 4.22
CA MET A 49 -11.80 3.38 3.55
C MET A 49 -10.74 3.95 2.60
N LEU A 50 -10.96 5.16 2.09
CA LEU A 50 -10.12 5.77 1.06
C LEU A 50 -8.62 5.83 1.45
N PRO A 51 -8.23 6.23 2.67
CA PRO A 51 -6.82 6.21 3.08
C PRO A 51 -6.21 4.81 3.05
N SER A 52 -6.93 3.80 3.55
CA SER A 52 -6.47 2.41 3.56
C SER A 52 -6.33 1.83 2.15
N PHE A 53 -7.23 2.20 1.24
CA PHE A 53 -7.13 1.84 -0.18
C PHE A 53 -5.89 2.44 -0.85
N ILE A 54 -5.62 3.73 -0.59
CA ILE A 54 -4.42 4.40 -1.11
C ILE A 54 -3.16 3.72 -0.56
N ASN A 55 -3.12 3.40 0.73
CA ASN A 55 -1.98 2.71 1.33
C ASN A 55 -1.77 1.33 0.68
N GLN A 56 -2.82 0.51 0.56
CA GLN A 56 -2.72 -0.80 -0.10
C GLN A 56 -2.30 -0.68 -1.57
N PHE A 57 -2.79 0.35 -2.27
CA PHE A 57 -2.41 0.63 -3.65
C PHE A 57 -0.93 0.99 -3.77
N VAL A 58 -0.41 1.84 -2.87
CA VAL A 58 1.02 2.21 -2.84
C VAL A 58 1.90 1.00 -2.52
N ILE A 59 1.51 0.14 -1.58
CA ILE A 59 2.23 -1.11 -1.28
C ILE A 59 2.25 -2.01 -2.52
N THR A 60 1.08 -2.21 -3.13
CA THR A 60 0.97 -3.05 -4.32
C THR A 60 1.76 -2.47 -5.49
N LEU A 61 1.82 -1.15 -5.63
CA LEU A 61 2.65 -0.46 -6.60
C LEU A 61 4.14 -0.60 -6.32
N LYS A 62 4.58 -0.59 -5.05
CA LYS A 62 5.98 -0.88 -4.70
C LYS A 62 6.36 -2.31 -5.06
N ASP A 63 5.48 -3.26 -4.73
CA ASP A 63 5.69 -4.69 -5.02
C ASP A 63 5.69 -4.95 -6.54
N THR A 64 4.90 -4.19 -7.30
CA THR A 64 4.83 -4.28 -8.77
C THR A 64 5.74 -3.30 -9.49
N SER A 65 6.47 -2.43 -8.78
CA SER A 65 7.38 -1.45 -9.39
C SER A 65 8.49 -2.20 -10.10
N ILE A 66 8.27 -2.41 -11.40
CA ILE A 66 9.20 -2.99 -12.35
C ILE A 66 10.55 -2.26 -12.24
N LEU A 67 10.58 -0.97 -11.91
CA LEU A 67 11.79 -0.19 -11.66
C LEU A 67 12.66 -0.73 -10.52
N SER A 68 12.07 -1.19 -9.41
CA SER A 68 12.84 -1.81 -8.33
C SER A 68 13.38 -3.16 -8.80
N VAL A 69 12.52 -4.03 -9.36
CA VAL A 69 12.94 -5.35 -9.83
C VAL A 69 14.01 -5.26 -10.93
N ILE A 70 13.84 -4.40 -11.94
CA ILE A 70 14.81 -4.17 -13.01
C ILE A 70 16.10 -3.56 -12.45
N GLY A 71 16.02 -2.49 -11.66
CA GLY A 71 17.19 -1.84 -11.10
C GLY A 71 18.02 -2.77 -10.19
N LEU A 72 17.34 -3.65 -9.44
CA LEU A 72 17.98 -4.66 -8.60
C LEU A 72 18.65 -5.77 -9.43
N VAL A 73 17.99 -6.22 -10.49
CA VAL A 73 18.58 -7.19 -11.44
C VAL A 73 19.82 -6.59 -12.10
N GLU A 74 19.74 -5.36 -12.63
CA GLU A 74 20.87 -4.67 -13.27
C GLU A 74 22.03 -4.42 -12.31
N LEU A 75 21.75 -4.02 -11.06
CA LEU A 75 22.76 -3.80 -10.03
C LEU A 75 23.47 -5.11 -9.66
N THR A 76 22.72 -6.20 -9.50
CA THR A 76 23.27 -7.53 -9.21
C THR A 76 24.08 -8.07 -10.39
N GLN A 77 23.60 -7.84 -11.62
CA GLN A 77 24.30 -8.24 -12.84
C GLN A 77 25.64 -7.51 -12.96
N THR A 78 25.64 -6.20 -12.77
CA THR A 78 26.83 -5.35 -12.73
C THR A 78 27.79 -5.79 -11.63
N GLY A 79 27.26 -6.08 -10.43
CA GLY A 79 28.02 -6.64 -9.31
C GLY A 79 28.73 -7.93 -9.68
N ARG A 80 28.03 -8.88 -10.31
CA ARG A 80 28.61 -10.14 -10.81
C ARG A 80 29.70 -9.91 -11.86
N ILE A 81 29.52 -8.98 -12.79
CA ILE A 81 30.52 -8.66 -13.82
C ILE A 81 31.81 -8.15 -13.18
N ILE A 82 31.70 -7.29 -12.16
CA ILE A 82 32.85 -6.75 -11.44
C ILE A 82 33.53 -7.85 -10.61
N ILE A 83 32.77 -8.70 -9.93
CA ILE A 83 33.32 -9.86 -9.19
C ILE A 83 34.08 -10.79 -10.13
N ALA A 84 33.55 -11.05 -11.33
CA ALA A 84 34.20 -11.89 -12.32
C ALA A 84 35.53 -11.31 -12.85
N ARG A 85 35.71 -9.98 -12.77
CA ARG A 85 36.94 -9.29 -13.18
C ARG A 85 37.95 -9.14 -12.04
N THR A 86 37.49 -8.88 -10.83
CA THR A 86 38.34 -8.51 -9.69
C THR A 86 38.56 -9.67 -8.71
N TYR A 87 37.79 -10.76 -8.82
CA TYR A 87 37.77 -11.91 -7.89
C TYR A 87 37.47 -11.57 -6.41
N GLN A 88 37.15 -10.31 -6.11
CA GLN A 88 36.80 -9.82 -4.77
C GLN A 88 35.29 -9.91 -4.53
N SER A 89 34.79 -11.12 -4.29
CA SER A 89 33.36 -11.39 -4.10
C SER A 89 32.80 -10.76 -2.81
N GLY A 90 33.49 -10.90 -1.68
CA GLY A 90 33.00 -10.46 -0.37
C GLY A 90 32.71 -8.95 -0.29
N SER A 91 33.69 -8.12 -0.66
CA SER A 91 33.57 -6.66 -0.63
C SER A 91 32.48 -6.16 -1.59
N MET A 92 32.34 -6.79 -2.76
CA MET A 92 31.36 -6.36 -3.76
C MET A 92 29.92 -6.69 -3.36
N TRP A 93 29.68 -7.87 -2.76
CA TRP A 93 28.36 -8.21 -2.22
C TRP A 93 27.94 -7.28 -1.08
N LEU A 94 28.88 -6.83 -0.25
CA LEU A 94 28.60 -5.82 0.78
C LEU A 94 28.19 -4.47 0.17
N ILE A 95 28.87 -4.01 -0.87
CA ILE A 95 28.54 -2.76 -1.58
C ILE A 95 27.16 -2.87 -2.24
N VAL A 96 26.89 -3.96 -2.94
CA VAL A 96 25.59 -4.22 -3.57
C VAL A 96 24.50 -4.23 -2.50
N GLY A 97 24.66 -5.00 -1.42
CA GLY A 97 23.71 -5.05 -0.31
C GLY A 97 23.46 -3.69 0.34
N PHE A 98 24.49 -2.87 0.49
CA PHE A 98 24.36 -1.51 1.01
C PHE A 98 23.53 -0.61 0.08
N ILE A 99 23.79 -0.64 -1.23
CA ILE A 99 23.03 0.13 -2.22
C ILE A 99 21.54 -0.30 -2.22
N TYR A 100 21.27 -1.60 -2.09
CA TYR A 100 19.92 -2.14 -1.93
C TYR A 100 19.19 -1.49 -0.75
N VAL A 101 19.81 -1.48 0.43
CA VAL A 101 19.21 -0.90 1.65
C VAL A 101 18.94 0.60 1.46
N VAL A 102 19.87 1.34 0.87
CA VAL A 102 19.71 2.77 0.60
C VAL A 102 18.52 3.05 -0.32
N ILE A 103 18.40 2.31 -1.43
CA ILE A 103 17.29 2.46 -2.38
C ILE A 103 15.94 2.18 -1.71
N ILE A 104 15.84 1.07 -0.96
CA ILE A 104 14.62 0.70 -0.23
C ILE A 104 14.25 1.79 0.78
N MET A 105 15.24 2.33 1.50
CA MET A 105 15.02 3.36 2.52
C MET A 105 14.55 4.68 1.90
N ILE A 106 15.09 5.07 0.74
CA ILE A 106 14.64 6.25 -0.02
C ILE A 106 13.20 6.05 -0.50
N LEU A 107 12.89 4.94 -1.17
CA LEU A 107 11.54 4.64 -1.67
C LEU A 107 10.51 4.58 -0.54
N THR A 108 10.89 4.02 0.60
CA THR A 108 10.04 3.95 1.80
C THR A 108 9.76 5.35 2.33
N LYS A 109 10.78 6.20 2.50
CA LYS A 109 10.60 7.59 2.94
C LYS A 109 9.76 8.42 1.97
N LEU A 110 9.97 8.25 0.66
CA LEU A 110 9.21 8.98 -0.36
C LEU A 110 7.74 8.63 -0.28
N SER A 111 7.44 7.33 -0.19
CA SER A 111 6.08 6.84 -0.03
C SER A 111 5.43 7.30 1.27
N GLN A 112 6.15 7.29 2.40
CA GLN A 112 5.61 7.80 3.67
C GLN A 112 5.30 9.29 3.61
N ARG A 113 6.10 10.09 2.87
CA ARG A 113 5.80 11.50 2.62
C ARG A 113 4.52 11.68 1.80
N ILE A 114 4.38 10.92 0.72
CA ILE A 114 3.19 10.97 -0.14
C ILE A 114 1.95 10.57 0.65
N GLU A 115 2.05 9.53 1.49
CA GLU A 115 0.97 9.10 2.38
C GLU A 115 0.55 10.22 3.35
N LYS A 116 1.52 10.97 3.88
CA LYS A 116 1.25 12.07 4.82
C LYS A 116 0.52 13.26 4.18
N GLU A 117 0.80 13.55 2.91
CA GLU A 117 0.14 14.63 2.15
C GLU A 117 -1.25 14.23 1.63
N LEU A 118 -1.53 12.93 1.46
CA LEU A 118 -2.85 12.43 1.05
C LEU A 118 -3.82 12.22 2.22
N VAL A 119 -3.33 12.27 3.47
CA VAL A 119 -4.11 12.07 4.70
C VAL A 119 -4.47 13.40 5.40
N TYR A 120 -3.97 14.54 4.91
CA TYR A 120 -4.42 15.89 5.29
C TYR A 120 -5.32 16.50 4.21
#